data_AF-A0AA43CMK2-F1
#
_entry.id   AF-A0AA43CMK2-F1
#
_cell.length_a   1.000
_cell.length_b   1.000
_cell.length_c   1.000
_cell.angle_alpha   90.00
_cell.angle_beta   90.00
_cell.angle_gamma   90.00
#
_symmetry.space_group_name_H-M   'P 1'
#
loop_
_entity.id
_entity.type
_entity.pdbx_description
1 polymer ?
#
loop_
_entity_poly.entity_id
_entity_poly.type
_entity_poly.pdbx_seq_one_letter_code
_entity_poly.pdbx_strand_id
1 'polypeptide(L)' 'MTFFPYEDGVLHVEEAALPALAAAVGTPFFCYSSGALESAYRNFAGALEGLDAIVCYALKANSNLAVVRTLARL' A
#
# COMPACT_ATOMS: atom_id res chain seq x y z
N MET A 1 10.79 -0.23 -7.78
CA MET A 1 10.94 -1.32 -6.79
C MET A 1 9.60 -2.03 -6.68
N THR A 2 9.58 -3.36 -6.54
CA THR A 2 8.34 -4.09 -6.26
C THR A 2 8.10 -4.10 -4.75
N PHE A 3 6.86 -3.82 -4.33
CA PHE A 3 6.47 -3.90 -2.91
C PHE A 3 6.09 -5.32 -2.48
N PHE A 4 6.09 -6.25 -3.45
CA PHE A 4 5.93 -7.67 -3.24
C PHE A 4 7.07 -8.43 -3.95
N PRO A 5 8.31 -8.39 -3.42
CA PRO A 5 9.44 -9.10 -4.00
C PRO A 5 9.40 -10.60 -3.69
N TYR A 6 10.02 -11.39 -4.55
CA TYR A 6 10.44 -12.74 -4.18
C TYR A 6 11.87 -12.69 -3.66
N GLU A 7 12.08 -13.25 -2.48
CA GLU A 7 13.40 -13.43 -1.86
C GLU A 7 13.57 -14.92 -1.58
N ASP A 8 14.59 -15.53 -2.17
CA ASP A 8 14.85 -16.97 -2.09
C ASP A 8 13.62 -17.85 -2.40
N GLY A 9 12.80 -17.43 -3.36
CA GLY A 9 11.59 -18.13 -3.78
C GLY A 9 10.37 -17.92 -2.87
N VAL A 10 10.49 -17.11 -1.81
CA VAL A 10 9.39 -16.75 -0.91
C VAL A 10 8.87 -15.35 -1.25
N LEU A 11 7.55 -15.22 -1.44
CA LEU A 11 6.91 -13.93 -1.67
C LEU A 11 6.83 -13.14 -0.37
N HIS A 12 7.36 -11.92 -0.38
CA HIS A 12 7.34 -10.98 0.73
C HIS A 12 6.42 -9.81 0.42
N VAL A 13 6.03 -9.09 1.46
CA VAL A 13 5.46 -7.74 1.40
C VAL A 13 6.32 -6.86 2.30
N GLU A 14 6.99 -5.89 1.70
CA GLU A 14 8.04 -5.15 2.42
C GLU A 14 9.03 -6.15 3.08
N GLU A 15 9.25 -6.08 4.39
CA GLU A 15 10.15 -6.99 5.13
C GLU A 15 9.47 -8.27 5.66
N ALA A 16 8.19 -8.49 5.36
CA ALA A 16 7.40 -9.60 5.91
C ALA A 16 7.14 -10.72 4.89
N ALA A 17 7.49 -11.97 5.24
CA ALA A 17 7.19 -13.14 4.42
C ALA A 17 5.68 -13.46 4.42
N LEU A 18 5.05 -13.59 3.24
CA LEU A 18 3.62 -13.90 3.16
C LEU A 18 3.22 -15.24 3.81
N PRO A 19 4.02 -16.33 3.73
CA PRO A 19 3.69 -17.56 4.45
C PRO A 19 3.62 -17.38 5.98
N ALA A 20 4.47 -16.51 6.55
CA ALA A 20 4.45 -16.22 7.97
C ALA A 20 3.18 -15.44 8.36
N LEU A 21 2.77 -14.46 7.55
CA LEU A 21 1.51 -13.76 7.74
C LEU A 21 0.31 -14.70 7.60
N ALA A 22 0.33 -15.60 6.62
CA ALA A 22 -0.73 -16.59 6.42
C ALA A 22 -0.88 -17.54 7.60
N ALA A 23 0.23 -17.98 8.21
CA ALA A 23 0.21 -18.82 9.41
C ALA A 23 -0.32 -18.07 10.64
N ALA A 24 0.02 -16.78 10.79
CA ALA A 24 -0.38 -15.97 11.94
C ALA A 24 -1.83 -15.47 11.88
N VAL A 25 -2.31 -15.09 10.69
CA VAL A 25 -3.64 -14.49 10.47
C VAL A 25 -4.69 -15.50 10.05
N GLY A 26 -4.28 -16.56 9.34
CA GLY A 26 -5.17 -17.51 8.68
C GLY A 26 -5.62 -17.04 7.30
N THR A 27 -5.97 -17.99 6.44
CA THR A 27 -6.44 -17.72 5.06
C THR A 27 -7.95 -17.92 4.93
N PRO A 28 -8.64 -17.13 4.08
CA PRO A 28 -8.10 -16.06 3.22
C PRO A 28 -7.94 -14.73 3.96
N PHE A 29 -6.92 -13.94 3.58
CA PHE A 29 -6.75 -12.55 4.02
C PHE A 29 -6.29 -11.66 2.85
N PHE A 30 -6.61 -10.36 2.94
CA PHE A 30 -6.02 -9.35 2.08
C PHE A 30 -4.77 -8.76 2.73
N CYS A 31 -3.72 -8.56 1.94
CA CYS A 31 -2.47 -7.94 2.39
C CYS A 31 -2.19 -6.69 1.54
N TYR A 32 -1.92 -5.56 2.19
CA TYR A 32 -1.60 -4.29 1.54
C TYR A 32 -0.22 -3.83 2.01
N SER A 33 0.57 -3.25 1.10
CA SER A 33 1.81 -2.55 1.46
C SER A 33 1.52 -1.07 1.69
N SER A 34 2.00 -0.53 2.81
CA SER A 34 1.93 0.92 3.07
C SER A 34 2.86 1.67 2.13
N GLY A 35 4.08 1.16 1.92
CA GLY A 35 5.03 1.74 0.96
C GLY A 35 4.46 1.84 -0.46
N ALA A 36 3.71 0.84 -0.91
CA ALA A 36 3.05 0.86 -2.21
C ALA A 36 2.00 1.97 -2.31
N LEU A 37 1.15 2.10 -1.30
CA LEU A 37 0.11 3.14 -1.24
C LEU A 37 0.71 4.53 -1.22
N GLU A 38 1.71 4.76 -0.36
CA GLU A 38 2.40 6.05 -0.23
C GLU A 38 3.14 6.42 -1.51
N SER A 39 3.86 5.47 -2.12
CA SER A 39 4.59 5.72 -3.37
C SER A 39 3.65 6.07 -4.51
N ALA A 40 2.50 5.40 -4.62
CA ALA A 40 1.51 5.70 -5.66
C ALA A 40 0.90 7.10 -5.46
N TYR A 41 0.53 7.44 -4.22
CA TYR A 41 0.02 8.77 -3.89
C TYR A 41 1.03 9.87 -4.21
N ARG A 42 2.28 9.73 -3.73
CA ARG A 42 3.33 10.76 -3.95
C ARG A 42 3.66 10.94 -5.43
N ASN A 43 3.67 9.86 -6.21
CA ASN A 43 3.89 9.96 -7.66
C ASN A 43 2.76 10.74 -8.33
N PHE A 44 1.49 10.43 -7.98
CA PHE A 44 0.34 11.14 -8.53
C PHE A 44 0.28 12.61 -8.10
N ALA A 45 0.49 12.88 -6.81
CA ALA A 45 0.52 14.24 -6.27
C ALA A 45 1.68 15.06 -6.85
N GLY A 46 2.86 14.47 -7.02
CA GLY A 46 4.02 15.13 -7.63
C GLY A 46 3.79 15.51 -9.09
N ALA A 47 3.01 14.74 -9.84
CA ALA A 47 2.63 15.10 -11.21
C ALA A 47 1.71 16.34 -11.29
N LEU A 48 1.10 16.76 -10.17
CA LEU A 48 0.26 17.96 -10.08
C LEU A 48 1.01 19.17 -9.49
N GLU A 49 2.31 19.03 -9.19
CA GLU A 49 3.10 20.11 -8.60
C GLU A 49 3.06 21.36 -9.48
N GLY A 50 2.79 22.52 -8.87
CA GLY A 50 2.64 23.81 -9.56
C GLY A 50 1.21 24.13 -10.04
N LEU A 51 0.25 23.21 -9.89
CA LEU A 51 -1.17 23.47 -10.13
C LEU A 51 -1.91 23.77 -8.82
N ASP A 52 -2.98 24.58 -8.90
CA ASP A 52 -3.94 24.72 -7.79
C ASP A 52 -4.87 23.49 -7.77
N ALA A 53 -4.35 22.39 -7.21
CA ALA A 53 -5.00 21.09 -7.21
C ALA A 53 -4.86 20.37 -5.87
N ILE A 54 -5.83 19.51 -5.58
CA ILE A 54 -5.82 18.59 -4.43
C ILE A 54 -6.15 17.17 -4.89
N VAL A 55 -5.45 16.19 -4.32
CA VAL A 55 -5.71 14.77 -4.58
C VAL A 55 -6.77 14.25 -3.61
N CYS A 56 -7.96 13.94 -4.13
CA CYS A 56 -9.06 13.36 -3.36
C CYS A 56 -9.14 11.84 -3.57
N TYR A 57 -8.67 11.06 -2.60
CA TYR A 57 -8.75 9.60 -2.67
C TYR A 57 -10.20 9.09 -2.68
N ALA A 58 -10.55 8.27 -3.68
CA ALA A 58 -11.87 7.70 -3.83
C ALA A 58 -12.08 6.49 -2.87
N LEU A 59 -12.69 6.75 -1.70
CA LEU A 59 -12.91 5.74 -0.64
C LEU A 59 -13.58 4.44 -1.11
N LYS A 60 -14.38 4.48 -2.18
CA LYS A 60 -15.01 3.28 -2.77
C LYS A 60 -14.00 2.24 -3.27
N ALA A 61 -12.75 2.62 -3.52
CA ALA A 61 -11.70 1.71 -3.95
C ALA A 61 -11.22 0.82 -2.79
N ASN A 62 -11.00 1.41 -1.61
CA ASN A 62 -10.70 0.71 -0.37
C ASN A 62 -10.96 1.64 0.83
N SER A 63 -12.03 1.38 1.58
CA SER A 63 -12.42 2.19 2.74
C SER A 63 -11.85 1.66 4.07
N ASN A 64 -10.89 0.73 4.03
CA ASN A 64 -10.22 0.25 5.23
C ASN A 64 -9.57 1.42 5.99
N LEU A 65 -9.87 1.55 7.27
CA LEU A 65 -9.44 2.70 8.08
C LEU A 65 -7.92 2.84 8.20
N ALA A 66 -7.15 1.74 8.12
CA ALA A 66 -5.70 1.80 8.10
C ALA A 66 -5.20 2.40 6.78
N VAL A 67 -5.73 1.96 5.64
CA VAL A 67 -5.41 2.53 4.31
C VAL A 67 -5.73 4.01 4.25
N VAL A 68 -6.94 4.40 4.70
CA VAL A 68 -7.36 5.81 4.74
C VAL A 68 -6.43 6.62 5.64
N ARG A 69 -6.07 6.09 6.82
CA ARG A 69 -5.14 6.76 7.74
C ARG A 69 -3.74 6.91 7.16
N THR A 70 -3.24 5.91 6.42
CA THR A 70 -1.93 5.98 5.75
C THR A 70 -1.92 7.14 4.75
N LEU A 71 -2.94 7.25 3.89
CA LEU A 71 -3.03 8.33 2.92
C LEU A 71 -3.27 9.70 3.55
N ALA A 72 -4.06 9.78 4.63
CA ALA A 72 -4.36 11.04 5.33
C ALA A 72 -3.17 11.62 6.11
N ARG A 73 -2.05 10.88 6.26
CA ARG A 73 -0.82 11.33 6.94
C ARG A 73 0.23 11.89 5.97
N LEU A 74 -0.03 11.83 4.66
CA LEU A 74 0.82 12.37 3.60
C LEU A 74 0.40 13.80 3.24
#